data_AF-A0AAN8XI16-F1
#
_entry.id   AF-A0AAN8XI16-F1
#
_cell.length_a   1.000
_cell.length_b   1.000
_cell.length_c   1.000
_cell.angle_alpha   90.00
_cell.angle_beta   90.00
_cell.angle_gamma   90.00
#
_symmetry.space_group_name_H-M   'P 1'
#
loop_
_entity.id
_entity.type
_entity.pdbx_description
1 polymer ?
#
loop_
_entity_poly.entity_id
_entity_poly.type
_entity_poly.pdbx_seq_one_letter_code
_entity_poly.pdbx_strand_id
1 'polypeptide(L)' 'MESVAVLGEDGEKAQCRVLDCDTITQVKSKILDALYRNTPYSLRPSVHEVDLGKCYEYYSNYIHVLN' A
#
# COMPACT_ATOMS: atom_id res chain seq x y z
N MET A 1 -2.32 16.29 -1.60
CA MET A 1 -1.41 15.19 -2.00
C MET A 1 -0.54 14.90 -0.79
N GLU A 2 -0.86 13.84 -0.09
CA GLU A 2 -0.21 13.45 1.16
C GLU A 2 0.70 12.26 0.89
N SER A 3 1.81 12.19 1.62
CA SER A 3 2.71 11.07 1.54
C SER A 3 2.46 10.11 2.70
N VAL A 4 2.16 8.85 2.37
CA VAL A 4 1.82 7.82 3.34
C VAL A 4 2.89 6.72 3.31
N ALA A 5 3.34 6.30 4.48
CA ALA A 5 4.26 5.19 4.63
C ALA A 5 3.48 3.87 4.64
N VAL A 6 3.99 2.88 3.90
CA VAL A 6 3.31 1.59 3.68
C VAL A 6 4.26 0.45 3.97
N LEU A 7 3.75 -0.61 4.59
CA LEU A 7 4.45 -1.85 4.85
C LEU A 7 3.79 -3.00 4.07
N GLY A 8 4.57 -3.67 3.24
CA GLY A 8 4.20 -4.91 2.56
C GLY A 8 4.31 -6.13 3.48
N GLU A 9 3.76 -7.26 3.03
CA GLU A 9 3.71 -8.50 3.82
C GLU A 9 5.09 -9.11 4.09
N ASP A 10 6.02 -8.93 3.16
CA ASP A 10 7.43 -9.34 3.26
C ASP A 10 8.26 -8.38 4.13
N GLY A 11 7.64 -7.34 4.69
CA GLY A 11 8.30 -6.29 5.46
C GLY A 11 8.91 -5.20 4.58
N GLU A 12 8.69 -5.22 3.26
CA GLU A 12 9.09 -4.14 2.36
C GLU A 12 8.39 -2.84 2.73
N LYS A 13 9.14 -1.73 2.67
CA LYS A 13 8.64 -0.41 3.04
C LYS A 13 8.64 0.48 1.83
N ALA A 14 7.48 1.09 1.57
CA ALA A 14 7.33 2.05 0.49
C ALA A 14 6.68 3.34 0.98
N GLN A 15 6.87 4.39 0.18
CA GLN A 15 6.23 5.68 0.38
C GLN A 15 5.29 5.93 -0.81
N CYS A 16 4.00 6.00 -0.52
CA CYS A 16 2.95 6.23 -1.50
C CYS A 16 2.48 7.68 -1.42
N ARG A 17 2.16 8.29 -2.57
CA ARG A 17 1.53 9.62 -2.61
C ARG A 17 0.06 9.48 -2.97
N VAL A 18 -0.82 9.87 -2.06
CA VAL A 18 -2.27 9.79 -2.21
C VAL A 18 -2.91 11.18 -2.25
N LEU A 19 -4.14 11.24 -2.74
CA LEU A 19 -4.98 12.43 -2.73
C LEU A 19 -6.16 12.19 -1.78
N ASP A 20 -6.62 13.26 -1.15
CA ASP A 20 -7.76 13.20 -0.21
C ASP A 20 -9.06 12.74 -0.91
N CYS A 21 -9.14 12.91 -2.24
CA CYS A 21 -10.26 12.48 -3.07
C CYS A 21 -10.07 11.10 -3.71
N ASP A 22 -8.98 10.38 -3.42
CA ASP A 22 -8.78 9.03 -3.96
C ASP A 22 -9.82 8.07 -3.36
N THR A 23 -10.39 7.24 -4.22
CA THR A 23 -11.17 6.08 -3.78
C THR A 23 -10.24 5.00 -3.18
N ILE A 24 -10.79 4.08 -2.39
CA ILE A 24 -10.04 2.97 -1.80
C ILE A 24 -9.29 2.16 -2.88
N THR A 25 -9.95 1.85 -4.00
CA THR A 25 -9.32 1.11 -5.10
C THR A 25 -8.15 1.87 -5.71
N GLN A 26 -8.27 3.20 -5.90
CA GLN A 26 -7.18 4.04 -6.39
C GLN A 26 -6.01 4.09 -5.39
N VAL A 27 -6.29 4.19 -4.08
CA VAL A 27 -5.26 4.11 -3.04
C VAL A 27 -4.56 2.76 -3.08
N LYS A 28 -5.31 1.65 -3.16
CA LYS A 28 -4.75 0.29 -3.29
C LYS A 28 -3.84 0.19 -4.52
N SER A 29 -4.27 0.67 -5.69
CA SER A 29 -3.42 0.70 -6.89
C SER A 29 -2.12 1.47 -6.69
N LYS A 30 -2.17 2.67 -6.10
CA LYS A 30 -0.97 3.49 -5.86
C LYS A 30 -0.02 2.86 -4.85
N ILE A 31 -0.53 2.15 -3.86
CA ILE A 31 0.26 1.38 -2.91
C ILE A 31 0.96 0.22 -3.62
N LEU A 32 0.22 -0.55 -4.43
CA LEU A 32 0.78 -1.65 -5.21
C LEU A 32 1.85 -1.18 -6.19
N ASP A 33 1.64 -0.04 -6.86
CA ASP A 33 2.64 0.55 -7.74
C ASP A 33 3.92 0.97 -7.00
N ALA A 34 3.81 1.38 -5.73
CA ALA A 34 4.95 1.75 -4.91
C ALA A 34 5.73 0.53 -4.40
N LEU A 35 5.04 -0.48 -3.87
CA LEU A 35 5.66 -1.71 -3.33
C LEU A 35 6.21 -2.61 -4.45
N TYR A 36 5.46 -2.78 -5.53
CA TYR A 36 5.77 -3.73 -6.60
C TYR A 36 6.34 -3.05 -7.85
N ARG A 37 6.96 -1.86 -7.73
CA ARG A 37 7.46 -1.07 -8.88
C ARG A 37 8.41 -1.85 -9.79
N ASN A 38 9.17 -2.80 -9.23
CA ASN A 38 10.15 -3.62 -9.94
C ASN A 38 9.64 -5.04 -10.23
N THR A 39 8.39 -5.35 -9.86
CA THR A 39 7.76 -6.65 -10.08
C THR A 39 6.95 -6.61 -11.37
N PRO A 40 7.07 -7.60 -12.27
CA PRO A 40 6.23 -7.72 -13.46
C PRO A 40 4.74 -7.70 -13.11
N TYR A 41 3.91 -7.05 -13.93
CA TYR A 41 2.48 -6.84 -13.63
C TYR A 41 1.72 -8.14 -13.36
N SER A 42 2.05 -9.22 -14.07
CA SER A 42 1.42 -10.54 -13.92
C SER A 42 1.76 -11.26 -12.61
N LEU A 43 2.77 -10.79 -11.87
CA LEU A 43 3.17 -11.33 -10.56
C LEU A 43 2.73 -10.44 -9.41
N ARG A 44 2.04 -9.33 -9.69
CA ARG A 44 1.51 -8.44 -8.66
C ARG A 44 0.16 -8.98 -8.18
N PRO A 45 -0.17 -8.83 -6.89
CA PRO A 45 -1.51 -9.12 -6.41
C PRO A 45 -2.54 -8.16 -7.04
N SER A 46 -3.78 -8.62 -7.15
CA SER A 46 -4.90 -7.79 -7.59
C SER A 46 -5.29 -6.78 -6.52
N VAL A 47 -5.76 -5.60 -6.94
CA VAL A 47 -6.34 -4.59 -6.02
C VAL A 47 -7.53 -5.10 -5.20
N HIS A 48 -8.15 -6.20 -5.65
CA HIS A 48 -9.27 -6.84 -4.98
C HIS A 48 -8.83 -7.93 -3.97
N GLU A 49 -7.57 -8.37 -4.06
CA GLU A 49 -6.99 -9.39 -3.17
C GLU A 49 -6.30 -8.76 -1.96
N VAL A 50 -5.82 -7.52 -2.09
CA VAL A 50 -5.19 -6.79 -0.98
C VAL A 50 -6.19 -6.01 -0.13
N ASP A 51 -6.04 -6.08 1.18
CA ASP A 51 -6.70 -5.26 2.17
C ASP A 51 -5.74 -4.27 2.84
N LEU A 52 -6.30 -3.18 3.36
CA LEU A 52 -5.55 -2.11 4.03
C LEU A 52 -5.89 -2.10 5.52
N GLY A 53 -4.89 -2.38 6.35
CA GLY A 53 -4.98 -2.28 7.81
C GLY A 53 -4.13 -1.14 8.36
N LYS A 54 -4.59 -0.46 9.41
CA LYS A 54 -3.71 0.40 10.22
C LYS A 54 -3.27 -0.40 11.45
N CYS A 55 -1.97 -0.60 11.60
CA CYS A 55 -1.42 -1.14 12.84
C CYS A 55 -1.21 0.01 13.83
N TYR A 56 -1.84 -0.10 15.00
CA TYR A 56 -1.65 0.85 16.11
C TYR A 56 -0.61 0.37 17.13
N GLU A 57 0.20 -0.65 16.78
CA GLU A 57 1.24 -1.13 17.66
C GLU A 57 2.51 -0.27 17.52
N TYR A 58 2.96 0.27 18.66
CA TYR A 58 4.29 0.86 18.83
C TYR A 58 4.60 2.10 17.94
N TYR A 59 3.85 3.20 18.12
CA TYR A 59 4.13 4.54 17.53
C TYR A 59 4.35 4.62 16.00
N SER A 60 4.10 3.54 15.26
CA SER A 60 4.39 3.46 13.83
C SER A 60 3.16 3.83 13.01
N ASN A 61 3.26 4.88 12.19
CA ASN A 61 2.17 5.33 11.31
C ASN A 61 2.28 4.66 9.93
N TYR A 62 2.24 3.32 9.87
CA TYR A 62 2.26 2.59 8.60
C TYR A 62 0.86 2.05 8.25
N ILE A 63 0.52 2.14 6.96
CA ILE A 63 -0.54 1.31 6.38
C ILE A 63 0.07 -0.07 6.09
N HIS A 64 -0.57 -1.13 6.58
CA HIS A 64 -0.22 -2.51 6.30
C HIS A 64 -1.06 -3.02 5.14
N VAL A 65 -0.40 -3.65 4.18
CA VAL A 65 -1.06 -4.46 3.15
C VAL A 65 -1.25 -5.87 3.71
N LEU A 66 -2.48 -6.36 3.65
CA LEU A 66 -2.90 -7.69 4.11
C LEU A 66 -3.47 -8.46 2.91
N ASN A 67 -3.25 -9.78 2.82
CA ASN A 67 -4.00 -10.73 1.99
C ASN A 67 -4.89 -11.65 2.83
#